data_AF-A0A919L5E6-F1
#
_entry.id   AF-A0A919L5E6-F1
#
_cell.length_a   1.000
_cell.length_b   1.000
_cell.length_c   1.000
_cell.angle_alpha   90.00
_cell.angle_beta   90.00
_cell.angle_gamma   90.00
#
_symmetry.space_group_name_H-M   'P 1'
#
loop_
_entity.id
_entity.type
_entity.pdbx_description
1 polymer ?
#
loop_
_entity_poly.entity_id
_entity_poly.type
_entity_poly.pdbx_seq_one_letter_code
_entity_poly.pdbx_strand_id
1 'polypeptide(L)'
;MRQTDGPRHLLVRALGEATCFFLPAAPGWPDDLDTFSRALPPDDPSLGLPAALVGAFDAWLRARPEGGFARRTELRAHARRGLALAQSLAVRLGPRQVVHYWDEAYDATKVVCWTCRRLHWSLEEHGSPPPPVRTTVKAEFKWYPLRSEEFEDFAPDDPAALLHLSDGLVSDLYRWAKDFDAGMEQYLADRDEADDDARRAALDVRGQELAARVTRELGPAGEVTYGGLA
;
A
#
# COMPACT_ATOMS: atom_id res chain seq x y z
N MET A 1 -8.41 13.61 -37.06
CA MET A 1 -9.06 13.84 -35.76
C MET A 1 -9.55 12.50 -35.22
N ARG A 2 -8.89 11.93 -34.20
CA ARG A 2 -9.44 10.98 -33.20
C ARG A 2 -8.40 10.88 -32.09
N GLN A 3 -8.56 11.72 -31.07
CA GLN A 3 -7.84 11.62 -29.81
C GLN A 3 -8.71 10.78 -28.86
N THR A 4 -8.05 10.04 -27.97
CA THR A 4 -8.54 9.27 -26.81
C THR A 4 -9.28 7.95 -27.05
N ASP A 5 -8.58 6.83 -26.87
CA ASP A 5 -9.18 5.53 -26.53
C ASP A 5 -8.46 4.89 -25.32
N GLY A 6 -7.97 5.74 -24.40
CA GLY A 6 -7.47 5.31 -23.10
C GLY A 6 -8.60 5.24 -22.07
N PRO A 7 -8.43 4.47 -20.97
CA PRO A 7 -9.41 4.43 -19.90
C PRO A 7 -9.62 5.82 -19.29
N ARG A 8 -10.83 6.10 -18.79
CA ARG A 8 -11.08 7.35 -18.06
C ARG A 8 -10.40 7.30 -16.71
N HIS A 9 -10.03 8.44 -16.13
CA HIS A 9 -9.40 8.50 -14.81
C HIS A 9 -10.30 9.24 -13.82
N LEU A 10 -10.31 8.77 -12.58
CA LEU A 10 -11.05 9.34 -11.46
C LEU A 10 -10.17 9.30 -10.22
N LEU A 11 -9.95 10.45 -9.58
CA LEU A 11 -9.27 10.52 -8.30
C LEU A 11 -10.30 10.55 -7.16
N VAL A 12 -10.04 9.73 -6.13
CA VAL A 12 -10.72 9.73 -4.85
C VAL A 12 -9.80 10.34 -3.80
N ARG A 13 -10.22 11.45 -3.19
CA ARG A 13 -9.49 12.10 -2.10
C ARG A 13 -10.45 12.78 -1.13
N ALA A 14 -9.98 13.10 0.08
CA ALA A 14 -10.73 13.92 1.02
C ALA A 14 -9.79 14.97 1.61
N LEU A 15 -9.82 16.20 1.09
CA LEU A 15 -8.99 17.33 1.55
C LEU A 15 -9.83 18.44 2.20
N GLY A 16 -11.06 18.12 2.59
CA GLY A 16 -12.00 19.09 3.18
C GLY A 16 -12.87 19.80 2.15
N GLU A 17 -12.86 19.36 0.89
CA GLU A 17 -13.78 19.85 -0.13
C GLU A 17 -15.19 19.26 0.02
N ALA A 18 -16.15 19.84 -0.69
CA ALA A 18 -17.55 19.36 -0.72
C ALA A 18 -17.74 18.05 -1.50
N THR A 19 -16.71 17.58 -2.22
CA THR A 19 -16.72 16.29 -2.91
C THR A 19 -15.41 15.54 -2.69
N CYS A 20 -15.45 14.23 -2.90
CA CYS A 20 -14.28 13.37 -2.91
C CYS A 20 -13.83 12.91 -4.30
N PHE A 21 -14.56 13.24 -5.37
CA PHE A 21 -14.27 12.77 -6.72
C PHE A 21 -13.76 13.90 -7.62
N PHE A 22 -12.66 13.64 -8.30
CA PHE A 22 -12.03 14.59 -9.21
C PHE A 22 -11.67 13.92 -10.54
N LEU A 23 -11.98 14.59 -11.63
CA LEU A 23 -11.59 14.21 -12.98
C LEU A 23 -10.39 15.05 -13.43
N PRO A 24 -9.54 14.52 -14.34
CA PRO A 24 -8.46 15.30 -14.91
C PRO A 24 -9.01 16.46 -15.76
N ALA A 25 -8.32 17.60 -15.74
CA ALA A 25 -8.67 18.78 -16.53
C ALA A 25 -8.56 18.53 -18.05
N ALA A 26 -7.57 17.73 -18.44
CA ALA A 26 -7.29 17.36 -19.82
C ALA A 26 -7.41 15.85 -20.02
N PRO A 27 -7.79 15.39 -21.23
CA PRO A 27 -7.70 13.97 -21.58
C PRO A 27 -6.24 13.53 -21.71
N GLY A 28 -5.91 12.37 -21.14
CA GLY A 28 -4.57 11.80 -21.17
C GLY A 28 -4.24 11.04 -19.90
N TRP A 29 -3.02 10.51 -19.82
CA TRP A 29 -2.49 9.97 -18.58
C TRP A 29 -2.19 11.11 -17.61
N PRO A 30 -2.70 11.09 -16.38
CA PRO A 30 -2.39 12.10 -15.39
C PRO A 30 -0.99 11.84 -14.80
N ASP A 31 -0.07 12.79 -14.99
CA ASP A 31 1.31 12.70 -14.49
C ASP A 31 1.42 13.12 -13.00
N ASP A 32 0.45 13.88 -12.48
CA ASP A 32 0.42 14.37 -11.10
C ASP A 32 -1.00 14.56 -10.55
N LEU A 33 -1.10 14.87 -9.25
CA LEU A 33 -2.36 15.18 -8.56
C LEU A 33 -3.04 16.46 -9.05
N ASP A 34 -2.27 17.45 -9.49
CA ASP A 34 -2.77 18.78 -9.87
C ASP A 34 -3.57 18.72 -11.18
N THR A 35 -3.33 17.70 -12.01
CA THR A 35 -4.17 17.41 -13.17
C THR A 35 -5.64 17.14 -12.78
N PHE A 36 -5.92 16.60 -11.59
CA PHE A 36 -7.27 16.29 -11.10
C PHE A 36 -7.93 17.48 -10.40
N SER A 37 -8.49 18.39 -11.20
CA SER A 37 -9.10 19.63 -10.69
C SER A 37 -10.61 19.71 -10.89
N ARG A 38 -11.21 18.86 -11.72
CA ARG A 38 -12.65 18.92 -12.02
C ARG A 38 -13.44 18.10 -11.00
N ALA A 39 -13.99 18.79 -10.01
CA ALA A 39 -14.90 18.20 -9.03
C ALA A 39 -16.10 17.50 -9.70
N LEU A 40 -16.41 16.30 -9.22
CA LEU A 40 -17.55 15.49 -9.62
C LEU A 40 -18.33 15.10 -8.36
N PRO A 41 -19.65 15.29 -8.28
CA PRO A 41 -20.38 14.92 -7.07
C PRO A 41 -20.53 13.38 -6.96
N PRO A 42 -20.58 12.80 -5.74
CA PRO A 42 -20.66 11.35 -5.58
C PRO A 42 -21.94 10.70 -6.13
N ASP A 43 -23.02 11.46 -6.26
CA ASP A 43 -24.30 11.05 -6.83
C ASP A 43 -24.40 11.32 -8.35
N ASP A 44 -23.28 11.70 -8.99
CA ASP A 44 -23.28 11.96 -10.43
C ASP A 44 -23.78 10.72 -11.21
N PRO A 45 -24.85 10.85 -12.02
CA PRO A 45 -25.44 9.73 -12.73
C PRO A 45 -24.48 9.00 -13.66
N SER A 46 -23.42 9.66 -14.13
CA SER A 46 -22.41 9.06 -15.01
C SER A 46 -21.60 7.95 -14.36
N LEU A 47 -21.54 7.90 -13.02
CA LEU A 47 -20.85 6.85 -12.27
C LEU A 47 -21.74 5.64 -11.97
N GLY A 48 -23.07 5.79 -12.04
CA GLY A 48 -24.02 4.69 -11.80
C GLY A 48 -23.87 4.00 -10.43
N LEU A 49 -23.50 4.77 -9.41
CA LEU A 49 -23.22 4.22 -8.07
C LEU A 49 -24.52 3.90 -7.31
N PRO A 50 -24.57 2.78 -6.56
CA PRO A 50 -25.68 2.52 -5.65
C PRO A 50 -25.74 3.58 -4.53
N ALA A 51 -26.95 3.95 -4.11
CA ALA A 51 -27.16 4.94 -3.04
C ALA A 51 -26.40 4.61 -1.74
N ALA A 52 -26.24 3.32 -1.41
CA ALA A 52 -25.46 2.89 -0.25
C ALA A 52 -23.97 3.28 -0.36
N LEU A 53 -23.37 3.20 -1.55
CA LEU A 53 -21.98 3.57 -1.77
C LEU A 53 -21.81 5.08 -1.76
N VAL A 54 -22.73 5.81 -2.40
CA VAL A 54 -22.80 7.29 -2.34
C VAL A 54 -22.86 7.76 -0.89
N GLY A 55 -23.79 7.23 -0.10
CA GLY A 55 -23.94 7.58 1.32
C GLY A 55 -22.72 7.23 2.16
N ALA A 56 -21.97 6.18 1.81
CA ALA A 56 -20.74 5.82 2.49
C ALA A 56 -19.59 6.79 2.18
N PHE A 57 -19.45 7.25 0.93
CA PHE A 57 -18.51 8.31 0.57
C PHE A 57 -18.83 9.63 1.27
N ASP A 58 -20.11 10.01 1.30
CA ASP A 58 -20.58 11.19 2.02
C ASP A 58 -20.27 11.14 3.52
N ALA A 59 -20.51 9.98 4.14
CA ALA A 59 -20.19 9.78 5.55
C ALA A 59 -18.68 9.84 5.82
N TRP A 60 -17.87 9.24 4.94
CA TRP A 60 -16.42 9.29 5.02
C TRP A 60 -15.86 10.70 4.86
N LEU A 61 -16.37 11.48 3.91
CA LEU A 61 -15.97 12.87 3.68
C LEU A 61 -16.29 13.74 4.90
N ARG A 62 -17.51 13.64 5.45
CA ARG A 62 -17.92 14.36 6.67
C ARG A 62 -17.17 13.94 7.93
N ALA A 63 -16.58 12.75 7.95
CA ALA A 63 -15.80 12.28 9.09
C ALA A 63 -14.39 12.90 9.15
N ARG A 64 -13.96 13.64 8.12
CA ARG A 64 -12.69 14.38 8.14
C ARG A 64 -12.90 15.73 8.85
N PRO A 65 -12.13 16.06 9.90
CA PRO A 65 -12.19 17.37 10.54
C PRO A 65 -11.68 18.48 9.61
N GLU A 66 -12.25 19.70 9.71
CA GLU A 66 -11.89 20.85 8.85
C GLU A 66 -10.40 21.23 8.95
N GLY A 67 -9.77 21.05 10.12
CA GLY A 67 -8.33 21.28 10.33
C GLY A 67 -7.46 20.03 10.16
N GLY A 68 -8.00 18.93 9.65
CA GLY A 68 -7.33 17.63 9.61
C GLY A 68 -7.33 16.90 10.96
N PHE A 69 -6.71 15.73 11.00
CA PHE A 69 -6.69 14.88 12.20
C PHE A 69 -5.60 15.29 13.18
N ALA A 70 -5.97 15.44 14.46
CA ALA A 70 -5.03 15.75 15.53
C ALA A 70 -4.11 14.56 15.87
N ARG A 71 -4.57 13.32 15.64
CA ARG A 71 -3.79 12.10 15.91
C ARG A 71 -3.56 11.30 14.65
N ARG A 72 -2.32 10.82 14.47
CA ARG A 72 -1.92 9.98 13.33
C ARG A 72 -2.70 8.65 13.25
N THR A 73 -3.16 8.11 14.37
CA THR A 73 -4.00 6.90 14.41
C THR A 73 -5.40 7.14 13.84
N GLU A 74 -5.98 8.31 14.10
CA GLU A 74 -7.29 8.71 13.56
C GLU A 74 -7.20 8.97 12.05
N LEU A 75 -6.12 9.63 11.61
CA LEU A 75 -5.80 9.80 10.19
C LEU A 75 -5.70 8.45 9.47
N ARG A 76 -4.94 7.50 10.01
CA ARG A 76 -4.80 6.15 9.44
C ARG A 76 -6.12 5.41 9.39
N ALA A 77 -6.96 5.52 10.43
CA ALA A 77 -8.28 4.90 10.44
C ALA A 77 -9.21 5.51 9.38
N HIS A 78 -9.15 6.83 9.17
CA HIS A 78 -9.88 7.51 8.12
C HIS A 78 -9.40 7.12 6.72
N ALA A 79 -8.08 7.09 6.49
CA ALA A 79 -7.49 6.64 5.24
C ALA A 79 -7.88 5.19 4.90
N ARG A 80 -7.82 4.26 5.87
CA ARG A 80 -8.26 2.86 5.67
C ARG A 80 -9.73 2.76 5.22
N ARG A 81 -10.62 3.59 5.78
CA ARG A 81 -12.02 3.63 5.35
C ARG A 81 -12.15 4.17 3.92
N GLY A 82 -11.41 5.23 3.59
CA GLY A 82 -11.37 5.78 2.23
C GLY A 82 -10.90 4.75 1.20
N LEU A 83 -9.83 4.03 1.53
CA LEU A 83 -9.31 2.95 0.68
C LEU A 83 -10.36 1.86 0.42
N ALA A 84 -11.05 1.39 1.46
CA ALA A 84 -12.10 0.36 1.30
C ALA A 84 -13.23 0.81 0.36
N LEU A 85 -13.59 2.11 0.41
CA LEU A 85 -14.57 2.70 -0.50
C LEU A 85 -14.01 2.82 -1.93
N ALA A 86 -12.77 3.27 -2.09
CA ALA A 86 -12.12 3.37 -3.40
C ALA A 86 -11.94 1.99 -4.06
N GLN A 87 -11.65 0.94 -3.29
CA GLN A 87 -11.63 -0.45 -3.75
C GLN A 87 -13.00 -0.92 -4.25
N SER A 88 -14.06 -0.63 -3.49
CA SER A 88 -15.43 -0.94 -3.89
C SER A 88 -15.84 -0.20 -5.16
N LEU A 89 -15.41 1.06 -5.29
CA LEU A 89 -15.61 1.88 -6.47
C LEU A 89 -14.87 1.33 -7.69
N ALA A 90 -13.60 0.97 -7.56
CA ALA A 90 -12.79 0.42 -8.66
C ALA A 90 -13.42 -0.85 -9.24
N VAL A 91 -13.84 -1.79 -8.38
CA VAL A 91 -14.53 -3.01 -8.80
C VAL A 91 -15.82 -2.71 -9.57
N ARG A 92 -16.57 -1.69 -9.12
CA ARG A 92 -17.84 -1.29 -9.72
C ARG A 92 -17.65 -0.66 -11.10
N LEU A 93 -16.70 0.25 -11.22
CA LEU A 93 -16.43 0.98 -12.45
C LEU A 93 -15.69 0.13 -13.49
N GLY A 94 -14.92 -0.86 -13.01
CA GLY A 94 -14.22 -1.82 -13.86
C GLY A 94 -13.12 -1.18 -14.72
N PRO A 95 -12.65 -1.88 -15.76
CA PRO A 95 -11.45 -1.49 -16.51
C PRO A 95 -11.59 -0.21 -17.34
N ARG A 96 -12.83 0.28 -17.53
CA ARG A 96 -13.09 1.48 -18.37
C ARG A 96 -12.82 2.78 -17.64
N GLN A 97 -12.73 2.74 -16.31
CA GLN A 97 -12.49 3.90 -15.48
C GLN A 97 -11.55 3.55 -14.33
N VAL A 98 -10.34 4.10 -14.43
CA VAL A 98 -9.23 3.92 -13.53
C VAL A 98 -9.46 4.78 -12.30
N VAL A 99 -9.47 4.14 -11.14
CA VAL A 99 -9.61 4.82 -9.85
C VAL A 99 -8.23 5.06 -9.29
N HIS A 100 -7.91 6.31 -8.99
CA HIS A 100 -6.77 6.72 -8.19
C HIS A 100 -7.26 7.03 -6.78
N TYR A 101 -6.44 6.72 -5.78
CA TYR A 101 -6.70 7.03 -4.39
C TYR A 101 -5.53 7.81 -3.82
N TRP A 102 -5.83 8.98 -3.24
CA TRP A 102 -4.86 9.74 -2.46
C TRP A 102 -4.95 9.33 -0.98
N ASP A 103 -3.88 8.72 -0.50
CA ASP A 103 -3.74 8.29 0.89
C ASP A 103 -3.09 9.39 1.72
N GLU A 104 -3.92 10.18 2.42
CA GLU A 104 -3.47 11.28 3.29
C GLU A 104 -2.52 10.81 4.41
N ALA A 105 -2.59 9.54 4.85
CA ALA A 105 -1.72 9.04 5.92
C ALA A 105 -0.26 8.86 5.46
N TYR A 106 -0.07 8.67 4.15
CA TYR A 106 1.22 8.38 3.51
C TYR A 106 1.61 9.43 2.47
N ASP A 107 0.77 10.45 2.26
CA ASP A 107 0.95 11.51 1.27
C ASP A 107 1.31 10.98 -0.13
N ALA A 108 0.56 9.98 -0.57
CA ALA A 108 0.84 9.26 -1.81
C ALA A 108 -0.44 9.02 -2.60
N THR A 109 -0.32 9.09 -3.93
CA THR A 109 -1.39 8.71 -4.86
C THR A 109 -1.06 7.38 -5.51
N LYS A 110 -2.04 6.47 -5.51
CA LYS A 110 -1.89 5.14 -6.09
C LYS A 110 -3.13 4.76 -6.89
N VAL A 111 -2.96 3.92 -7.90
CA VAL A 111 -4.03 3.32 -8.69
C VAL A 111 -4.68 2.20 -7.88
N VAL A 112 -6.01 2.19 -7.76
CA VAL A 112 -6.77 1.09 -7.18
C VAL A 112 -7.18 0.12 -8.27
N CYS A 113 -6.64 -1.10 -8.26
CA CYS A 113 -6.98 -2.11 -9.25
C CYS A 113 -8.41 -2.65 -9.03
N TRP A 114 -9.21 -2.70 -10.11
CA TRP A 114 -10.56 -3.25 -10.09
C TRP A 114 -10.61 -4.78 -9.94
N THR A 115 -9.52 -5.48 -10.28
CA THR A 115 -9.42 -6.95 -10.21
C THR A 115 -8.97 -7.41 -8.82
N CYS A 116 -7.77 -7.03 -8.37
CA CYS A 116 -7.21 -7.49 -7.10
C CYS A 116 -7.62 -6.60 -5.91
N ARG A 117 -8.23 -5.44 -6.17
CA ARG A 117 -8.63 -4.42 -5.16
C ARG A 117 -7.45 -3.80 -4.41
N ARG A 118 -6.28 -3.73 -5.02
CA ARG A 118 -5.08 -3.22 -4.34
C ARG A 118 -4.55 -1.94 -4.94
N LEU A 119 -3.67 -1.28 -4.19
CA LEU A 119 -3.00 -0.06 -4.62
C LEU A 119 -1.76 -0.39 -5.45
N HIS A 120 -1.58 0.32 -6.55
CA HIS A 120 -0.53 0.15 -7.54
C HIS A 120 0.09 1.49 -7.88
N TRP A 121 1.37 1.50 -8.25
CA TRP A 121 2.02 2.74 -8.71
C TRP A 121 1.68 3.05 -10.16
N SER A 122 1.33 2.03 -10.95
CA SER A 122 0.93 2.18 -12.35
C SER A 122 -0.18 1.20 -12.76
N LEU A 123 -0.83 1.43 -13.91
CA LEU A 123 -1.83 0.51 -14.46
C LEU A 123 -1.23 -0.77 -15.03
N GLU A 124 0.03 -0.72 -15.44
CA GLU A 124 0.76 -1.80 -16.12
C GLU A 124 1.45 -2.74 -15.13
N GLU A 125 1.35 -2.47 -13.83
CA GLU A 125 1.89 -3.32 -12.76
C GLU A 125 1.26 -4.73 -12.74
N HIS A 126 0.20 -4.94 -13.51
CA HIS A 126 -0.31 -6.27 -13.89
C HIS A 126 0.35 -6.88 -15.12
N GLY A 127 1.65 -6.70 -15.30
CA GLY A 127 2.48 -7.81 -15.72
C GLY A 127 2.74 -8.70 -14.52
N SER A 128 1.73 -9.41 -13.99
CA SER A 128 1.93 -10.15 -12.74
C SER A 128 2.87 -11.34 -12.95
N PRO A 129 4.09 -11.38 -12.34
CA PRO A 129 4.60 -12.65 -11.87
C PRO A 129 3.56 -13.25 -10.90
N PRO A 130 3.45 -14.58 -10.83
CA PRO A 130 2.57 -15.21 -9.85
C PRO A 130 2.90 -14.69 -8.44
N PRO A 131 1.91 -14.60 -7.54
CA PRO A 131 2.20 -14.27 -6.15
C PRO A 131 3.33 -15.16 -5.62
N PRO A 132 4.27 -14.62 -4.82
CA PRO A 132 5.45 -15.34 -4.42
C PRO A 132 5.06 -16.61 -3.67
N VAL A 133 5.15 -17.74 -4.35
CA VAL A 133 4.91 -19.07 -3.75
C VAL A 133 5.99 -19.36 -2.72
N ARG A 134 7.20 -18.79 -2.93
CA ARG A 134 8.36 -18.88 -2.05
C ARG A 134 8.76 -17.50 -1.57
N THR A 135 8.71 -17.28 -0.27
CA THR A 135 9.12 -16.03 0.37
C THR A 135 10.29 -16.29 1.32
N THR A 136 11.35 -15.51 1.20
CA THR A 136 12.48 -15.52 2.14
C THR A 136 12.36 -14.32 3.08
N VAL A 137 12.36 -14.56 4.39
CA VAL A 137 12.51 -13.50 5.40
C VAL A 137 13.99 -13.28 5.65
N LYS A 138 14.51 -12.10 5.31
CA LYS A 138 15.94 -11.78 5.38
C LYS A 138 16.13 -10.33 5.81
N ALA A 139 17.08 -10.08 6.71
CA ALA A 139 17.51 -8.71 6.96
C ALA A 139 18.74 -8.42 6.09
N GLU A 140 18.71 -7.34 5.33
CA GLU A 140 19.84 -6.85 4.57
C GLU A 140 19.89 -5.33 4.67
N PHE A 141 21.10 -4.77 4.78
CA PHE A 141 21.28 -3.36 5.12
C PHE A 141 20.62 -2.45 4.08
N LYS A 142 19.65 -1.64 4.52
CA LYS A 142 18.83 -0.72 3.70
C LYS A 142 17.83 -1.38 2.74
N TRP A 143 17.53 -2.67 2.92
CA TRP A 143 16.54 -3.40 2.11
C TRP A 143 15.30 -3.79 2.91
N TYR A 144 14.23 -4.13 2.18
CA TYR A 144 13.00 -4.65 2.78
C TYR A 144 13.20 -6.08 3.30
N PRO A 145 12.42 -6.49 4.33
CA PRO A 145 12.63 -7.76 5.02
C PRO A 145 12.15 -9.02 4.27
N LEU A 146 11.46 -8.89 3.13
CA LEU A 146 10.92 -10.01 2.35
C LEU A 146 11.51 -10.05 0.94
N ARG A 147 11.87 -11.27 0.49
CA ARG A 147 12.39 -11.53 -0.86
C ARG A 147 11.70 -12.72 -1.52
N SER A 148 11.65 -12.71 -2.83
CA SER A 148 11.28 -13.88 -3.64
C SER A 148 12.04 -13.83 -4.96
N GLU A 149 12.47 -14.99 -5.47
CA GLU A 149 13.15 -15.06 -6.78
C GLU A 149 12.26 -14.58 -7.93
N GLU A 150 10.94 -14.72 -7.78
CA GLU A 150 9.94 -14.35 -8.79
C GLU A 150 9.39 -12.93 -8.60
N PHE A 151 9.62 -12.32 -7.43
CA PHE A 151 8.99 -11.07 -6.99
C PHE A 151 9.99 -10.01 -6.50
N GLU A 152 11.28 -10.33 -6.49
CA GLU A 152 12.38 -9.50 -5.96
C GLU A 152 12.21 -9.16 -4.47
N ASP A 153 12.75 -8.01 -4.05
CA ASP A 153 12.68 -7.49 -2.69
C ASP A 153 11.44 -6.62 -2.53
N PHE A 154 10.65 -6.86 -1.49
CA PHE A 154 9.36 -6.18 -1.33
C PHE A 154 8.97 -5.93 0.11
N ALA A 155 8.11 -4.92 0.28
CA ALA A 155 7.57 -4.54 1.58
C ALA A 155 6.63 -5.61 2.17
N PRO A 156 6.58 -5.81 3.50
CA PRO A 156 5.62 -6.72 4.13
C PRO A 156 4.15 -6.42 3.86
N ASP A 157 3.84 -5.16 3.62
CA ASP A 157 2.52 -4.65 3.23
C ASP A 157 2.44 -4.35 1.73
N ASP A 158 3.38 -4.87 0.93
CA ASP A 158 3.34 -4.70 -0.51
C ASP A 158 2.05 -5.33 -1.09
N PRO A 159 1.16 -4.50 -1.64
CA PRO A 159 -0.05 -5.00 -2.25
C PRO A 159 0.21 -5.93 -3.44
N ALA A 160 1.29 -5.81 -4.20
CA ALA A 160 1.52 -6.70 -5.33
C ALA A 160 1.91 -8.13 -4.88
N ALA A 161 2.47 -8.31 -3.68
CA ALA A 161 2.95 -9.60 -3.17
C ALA A 161 1.85 -10.57 -2.70
N LEU A 162 0.59 -10.13 -2.66
CA LEU A 162 -0.56 -10.95 -2.26
C LEU A 162 -0.58 -11.60 -0.86
N LEU A 163 0.36 -11.29 0.04
CA LEU A 163 0.56 -12.03 1.30
C LEU A 163 -0.53 -11.87 2.39
N HIS A 164 -1.26 -10.75 2.44
CA HIS A 164 -2.33 -10.49 3.42
C HIS A 164 -1.92 -10.66 4.90
N LEU A 165 -0.68 -10.27 5.25
CA LEU A 165 -0.18 -10.34 6.63
C LEU A 165 -0.92 -9.38 7.57
N SER A 166 -0.98 -9.74 8.85
CA SER A 166 -1.58 -8.93 9.90
C SER A 166 -0.80 -7.63 10.15
N ASP A 167 -1.50 -6.53 10.48
CA ASP A 167 -0.89 -5.23 10.82
C ASP A 167 0.23 -5.36 11.87
N GLY A 168 0.07 -6.27 12.83
CA GLY A 168 1.06 -6.54 13.87
C GLY A 168 2.32 -7.20 13.33
N LEU A 169 2.18 -8.21 12.47
CA LEU A 169 3.32 -8.88 11.84
C LEU A 169 4.06 -7.94 10.86
N VAL A 170 3.33 -7.18 10.06
CA VAL A 170 3.90 -6.12 9.19
C VAL A 170 4.74 -5.16 10.01
N SER A 171 4.20 -4.64 11.13
CA SER A 171 4.91 -3.71 12.01
C SER A 171 6.17 -4.33 12.62
N ASP A 172 6.11 -5.60 13.00
CA ASP A 172 7.24 -6.32 13.59
C ASP A 172 8.36 -6.58 12.57
N LEU A 173 8.02 -6.93 11.32
CA LEU A 173 8.97 -7.10 10.22
C LEU A 173 9.71 -5.79 9.91
N TYR A 174 8.98 -4.67 9.82
CA TYR A 174 9.60 -3.35 9.63
C TYR A 174 10.52 -2.96 10.78
N ARG A 175 10.07 -3.20 12.02
CA ARG A 175 10.89 -2.90 13.20
C ARG A 175 12.17 -3.74 13.20
N TRP A 176 12.08 -5.02 12.89
CA TRP A 176 13.24 -5.91 12.82
C TRP A 176 14.26 -5.47 11.76
N ALA A 177 13.81 -5.14 10.54
CA ALA A 177 14.69 -4.59 9.49
C ALA A 177 15.37 -3.28 9.94
N LYS A 178 14.61 -2.40 10.58
CA LYS A 178 15.14 -1.13 11.11
C LYS A 178 16.15 -1.33 12.25
N ASP A 179 15.90 -2.28 13.14
CA ASP A 179 16.83 -2.63 14.23
C ASP A 179 18.15 -3.20 13.66
N PHE A 180 18.07 -3.96 12.58
CA PHE A 180 19.25 -4.44 11.85
C PHE A 180 20.05 -3.29 11.24
N ASP A 181 19.39 -2.40 10.50
CA ASP A 181 19.99 -1.21 9.91
C ASP A 181 20.69 -0.33 10.94
N ALA A 182 20.00 -0.03 12.04
CA ALA A 182 20.53 0.84 13.08
C ALA A 182 21.83 0.30 13.68
N GLY A 183 21.90 -1.01 13.94
CA GLY A 183 23.14 -1.55 14.47
C GLY A 183 24.20 -1.84 13.40
N MET A 184 23.85 -1.98 12.11
CA MET A 184 24.86 -1.94 11.05
C MET A 184 25.51 -0.55 10.97
N GLU A 185 24.73 0.52 11.12
CA GLU A 185 25.29 1.88 11.24
C GLU A 185 26.19 2.03 12.47
N GLN A 186 25.78 1.47 13.61
CA GLN A 186 26.57 1.44 14.85
C GLN A 186 27.92 0.71 14.63
N TYR A 187 27.89 -0.52 14.13
CA TYR A 187 29.09 -1.31 13.84
C TYR A 187 30.04 -0.61 12.86
N LEU A 188 29.50 0.05 11.83
CA LEU A 188 30.32 0.82 10.89
C LEU A 188 31.08 1.96 11.57
N ALA A 189 30.53 2.52 12.65
CA ALA A 189 31.09 3.64 13.40
C ALA A 189 32.10 3.21 14.48
N ASP A 190 31.76 2.20 15.29
CA ASP A 190 32.59 1.78 16.44
C ASP A 190 33.54 0.61 16.14
N ARG A 191 33.18 -0.25 15.18
CA ARG A 191 33.88 -1.50 14.84
C ARG A 191 34.02 -2.46 16.03
N ASP A 192 33.06 -2.46 16.95
CA ASP A 192 33.05 -3.41 18.07
C ASP A 192 32.47 -4.76 17.64
N GLU A 193 33.35 -5.73 17.37
CA GLU A 193 32.95 -7.08 16.94
C GLU A 193 32.15 -7.83 18.00
N ALA A 194 32.48 -7.66 19.29
CA ALA A 194 31.84 -8.43 20.36
C ALA A 194 30.42 -7.95 20.63
N ASP A 195 30.19 -6.64 20.60
CA ASP A 195 28.84 -6.07 20.72
C ASP A 195 28.00 -6.39 19.47
N ASP A 196 28.60 -6.31 18.28
CA ASP A 196 27.91 -6.66 17.03
C ASP A 196 27.48 -8.13 16.99
N ASP A 197 28.36 -9.06 17.37
CA ASP A 197 28.06 -10.50 17.41
C ASP A 197 26.87 -10.80 18.34
N ALA A 198 26.87 -10.24 19.55
CA ALA A 198 25.79 -10.43 20.52
C ALA A 198 24.45 -9.87 20.00
N ARG A 199 24.48 -8.67 19.39
CA ARG A 199 23.32 -8.04 18.78
C ARG A 199 22.77 -8.84 17.60
N ARG A 200 23.65 -9.27 16.69
CA ARG A 200 23.29 -10.08 15.51
C ARG A 200 22.68 -11.42 15.94
N ALA A 201 23.23 -12.08 16.96
CA ALA A 201 22.64 -13.32 17.49
C ALA A 201 21.20 -13.12 17.98
N ALA A 202 20.90 -12.03 18.69
CA ALA A 202 19.55 -11.71 19.13
C ALA A 202 18.59 -11.38 17.97
N LEU A 203 19.08 -10.67 16.95
CA LEU A 203 18.32 -10.37 15.74
C LEU A 203 18.05 -11.62 14.90
N ASP A 204 18.96 -12.58 14.87
CA ASP A 204 18.81 -13.84 14.14
C ASP A 204 17.66 -14.68 14.72
N VAL A 205 17.61 -14.84 16.05
CA VAL A 205 16.50 -15.52 16.74
C VAL A 205 15.16 -14.85 16.43
N ARG A 206 15.09 -13.51 16.52
CA ARG A 206 13.87 -12.75 16.15
C ARG A 206 13.49 -12.96 14.68
N GLY A 207 14.47 -13.03 13.78
CA GLY A 207 14.25 -13.28 12.36
C GLY A 207 13.62 -14.65 12.10
N GLN A 208 14.10 -15.70 12.79
CA GLN A 208 13.53 -17.04 12.72
C GLN A 208 12.08 -17.07 13.23
N GLU A 209 11.79 -16.39 14.34
CA GLU A 209 10.42 -16.28 14.88
C GLU A 209 9.47 -15.55 13.92
N LEU A 210 9.97 -14.50 13.25
CA LEU A 210 9.20 -13.77 12.23
C LEU A 210 8.94 -14.64 11.01
N ALA A 211 9.93 -15.39 10.52
CA ALA A 211 9.73 -16.36 9.44
C ALA A 211 8.64 -17.37 9.78
N ALA A 212 8.67 -17.95 10.98
CA ALA A 212 7.64 -18.89 11.44
C ALA A 212 6.25 -18.25 11.57
N ARG A 213 6.16 -16.95 11.90
CA ARG A 213 4.89 -16.19 11.90
C ARG A 213 4.37 -15.97 10.49
N VAL A 214 5.22 -15.58 9.56
CA VAL A 214 4.86 -15.43 8.14
C VAL A 214 4.34 -16.77 7.61
N THR A 215 5.03 -17.90 7.87
CA THR A 215 4.55 -19.24 7.48
C THR A 215 3.13 -19.52 7.98
N ARG A 216 2.84 -19.19 9.25
CA ARG A 216 1.52 -19.44 9.84
C ARG A 216 0.42 -18.58 9.19
N GLU A 217 0.73 -17.35 8.82
CA GLU A 217 -0.25 -16.45 8.21
C GLU A 217 -0.46 -16.73 6.71
N LEU A 218 0.57 -17.18 5.98
CA LEU A 218 0.42 -17.62 4.58
C LEU A 218 -0.28 -18.98 4.45
N GLY A 219 -0.23 -19.80 5.50
CA GLY A 219 -0.84 -21.12 5.51
C GLY A 219 -0.12 -22.11 4.58
N PRO A 220 -0.75 -23.26 4.26
CA PRO A 220 -0.10 -24.38 3.59
C PRO A 220 0.28 -24.11 2.13
N ALA A 221 -0.17 -23.01 1.54
CA ALA A 221 0.10 -22.66 0.16
C ALA A 221 1.39 -21.83 -0.02
N GLY A 222 1.95 -21.26 1.06
CA GLY A 222 3.16 -20.44 1.02
C GLY A 222 4.36 -21.17 1.62
N GLU A 223 5.44 -21.27 0.84
CA GLU A 223 6.74 -21.74 1.32
C GLU A 223 7.52 -20.54 1.85
N VAL A 224 7.93 -20.60 3.12
CA VAL A 224 8.67 -19.51 3.77
C VAL A 224 9.99 -20.03 4.30
N THR A 225 11.08 -19.37 3.95
CA THR A 225 12.42 -19.67 4.43
C THR A 225 12.98 -18.49 5.22
N TYR A 226 13.85 -18.78 6.17
CA TYR A 226 14.64 -17.76 6.84
C TYR A 226 15.99 -17.62 6.15
N GLY A 227 16.31 -16.43 5.65
CA GLY A 227 17.51 -16.12 4.88
C GLY A 227 18.67 -15.54 5.69
N GLY A 228 18.51 -15.39 7.01
CA GLY A 228 19.55 -14.85 7.89
C GLY A 228 19.65 -13.32 7.88
N LEU A 229 20.81 -12.86 8.35
CA LEU A 229 21.22 -11.45 8.38
C LEU A 229 22.39 -11.24 7.40
N ALA A 230 22.27 -10.27 6.50
CA ALA A 230 23.29 -9.89 5.51
C ALA A 230 23.81 -8.48 5.78
#